data_AF-A0A534SHH4-F1
#
_entry.id   AF-A0A534SHH4-F1
#
_cell.length_a   1.000
_cell.length_b   1.000
_cell.length_c   1.000
_cell.angle_alpha   90.00
_cell.angle_beta   90.00
_cell.angle_gamma   90.00
#
_symmetry.space_group_name_H-M   'P 1'
#
loop_
_entity.id
_entity.type
_entity.pdbx_description
1 polymer ?
#
loop_
_entity_poly.entity_id
_entity_poly.type
_entity_poly.pdbx_seq_one_letter_code
_entity_poly.pdbx_strand_id
1 'polypeptide(L)'
;MNGNISADPLFADPVNANYHLQLGSPAIDAGDNTAPELPAKDIDGDPRILDGDGDGVAVVDMGVDEFTTCGNSVVDAGEQCDLGVKNGQPGFCCSATCQLKPADTVCRAATGACDAAETCTGTSPVCPDNGLK
;
A
#
# COMPACT_ATOMS: atom_id res chain seq x y z
N MET A 1 -22.17 25.61 1.04
CA MET A 1 -21.25 24.54 1.47
C MET A 1 -21.43 24.39 2.97
N ASN A 2 -22.05 23.29 3.43
CA ASN A 2 -22.55 23.16 4.80
C ASN A 2 -21.56 22.46 5.74
N GLY A 3 -20.26 22.44 5.40
CA GLY A 3 -19.23 21.77 6.18
C GLY A 3 -19.23 20.23 6.07
N ASN A 4 -20.05 19.66 5.19
CA ASN A 4 -20.09 18.22 4.93
C ASN A 4 -19.83 17.93 3.45
N ILE A 5 -19.23 16.77 3.17
CA ILE A 5 -19.22 16.19 1.84
C ILE A 5 -20.65 15.84 1.42
N SER A 6 -21.03 16.17 0.19
CA SER A 6 -22.35 15.83 -0.38
C SER A 6 -22.24 15.03 -1.67
N ALA A 7 -21.02 14.67 -2.05
CA ALA A 7 -20.70 13.79 -3.16
C ALA A 7 -20.58 12.35 -2.68
N ASP A 8 -20.71 11.40 -3.60
CA ASP A 8 -20.48 9.98 -3.33
C ASP A 8 -19.03 9.77 -2.85
N PRO A 9 -18.79 9.16 -1.68
CA PRO A 9 -17.44 8.88 -1.18
C PRO A 9 -16.71 7.76 -1.94
N LEU A 10 -17.35 7.09 -2.90
CA LEU A 10 -16.72 6.04 -3.73
C LEU A 10 -16.09 4.91 -2.90
N PHE A 11 -16.88 4.23 -2.06
CA PHE A 11 -16.41 3.05 -1.33
C PHE A 11 -16.21 1.85 -2.27
N ALA A 12 -15.20 1.02 -1.99
CA ALA A 12 -14.83 -0.14 -2.80
C ALA A 12 -15.95 -1.18 -2.93
N ASP A 13 -16.54 -1.64 -1.83
CA ASP A 13 -17.68 -2.58 -1.85
C ASP A 13 -18.52 -2.46 -0.55
N PRO A 14 -19.33 -1.40 -0.43
CA PRO A 14 -20.12 -1.16 0.78
C PRO A 14 -21.22 -2.21 1.00
N VAL A 15 -21.63 -2.94 -0.04
CA VAL A 15 -22.62 -4.03 0.08
C VAL A 15 -22.05 -5.20 0.88
N ASN A 16 -20.74 -5.44 0.77
CA ASN A 16 -20.02 -6.46 1.53
C ASN A 16 -19.20 -5.88 2.70
N ALA A 17 -19.52 -4.66 3.15
CA ALA A 17 -18.87 -3.95 4.25
C ALA A 17 -17.38 -3.64 4.05
N ASN A 18 -16.94 -3.56 2.79
CA ASN A 18 -15.66 -2.97 2.44
C ASN A 18 -15.86 -1.48 2.17
N TYR A 19 -15.46 -0.66 3.16
CA TYR A 19 -15.57 0.79 3.13
C TYR A 19 -14.24 1.49 2.83
N HIS A 20 -13.24 0.79 2.29
CA HIS A 20 -12.05 1.44 1.74
C HIS A 20 -12.46 2.40 0.62
N LEU A 21 -11.76 3.53 0.50
CA LEU A 21 -12.00 4.49 -0.57
C LEU A 21 -11.41 3.97 -1.89
N GLN A 22 -12.02 4.35 -3.02
CA GLN A 22 -11.46 4.13 -4.34
C GLN A 22 -10.64 5.34 -4.80
N LEU A 23 -9.72 5.11 -5.75
CA LEU A 23 -8.97 6.19 -6.40
C LEU A 23 -9.91 7.26 -6.97
N GLY A 24 -9.64 8.52 -6.64
CA GLY A 24 -10.46 9.67 -7.05
C GLY A 24 -11.70 9.89 -6.17
N SER A 25 -11.79 9.20 -5.03
CA SER A 25 -12.77 9.52 -4.00
C SER A 25 -12.58 10.97 -3.53
N PRO A 26 -13.67 11.75 -3.39
CA PRO A 26 -13.62 13.09 -2.82
C PRO A 26 -13.38 13.08 -1.30
N ALA A 27 -13.21 11.90 -0.70
CA ALA A 27 -12.90 11.69 0.70
C ALA A 27 -11.42 11.48 1.00
N ILE A 28 -10.61 11.29 -0.05
CA ILE A 28 -9.15 11.25 0.03
C ILE A 28 -8.64 12.64 0.40
N ASP A 29 -7.70 12.72 1.33
CA ASP A 29 -7.03 13.93 1.79
C ASP A 29 -7.99 15.04 2.27
N ALA A 30 -9.19 14.66 2.75
CA ALA A 30 -10.27 15.59 3.05
C ALA A 30 -10.50 15.86 4.55
N GLY A 31 -9.74 15.21 5.44
CA GLY A 31 -9.85 15.32 6.89
C GLY A 31 -9.09 16.51 7.50
N ASP A 32 -8.90 16.45 8.82
CA ASP A 32 -8.19 17.46 9.61
C ASP A 32 -7.03 16.82 10.39
N ASN A 33 -5.79 17.12 9.98
CA ASN A 33 -4.56 16.64 10.62
C ASN A 33 -4.42 17.10 12.09
N THR A 34 -5.24 18.04 12.55
CA THR A 34 -5.24 18.56 13.92
C THR A 34 -6.32 17.93 14.81
N ALA A 35 -7.06 16.94 14.29
CA ALA A 35 -8.09 16.24 15.04
C ALA A 35 -7.52 15.70 16.38
N PRO A 36 -8.24 15.91 17.51
CA PRO A 36 -7.79 15.41 18.80
C PRO A 36 -7.75 13.88 18.79
N GLU A 37 -6.70 13.31 19.40
CA GLU A 37 -6.50 11.87 19.52
C GLU A 37 -6.37 11.12 18.18
N LEU A 38 -5.94 11.78 17.10
CA LEU A 38 -5.65 11.11 15.83
C LEU A 38 -4.59 10.01 16.05
N PRO A 39 -4.93 8.72 15.84
CA PRO A 39 -3.96 7.64 15.97
C PRO A 39 -2.83 7.80 14.97
N ALA A 40 -1.64 7.27 15.27
CA ALA A 40 -0.54 7.32 14.30
C ALA A 40 -0.79 6.44 13.06
N LYS A 41 -1.64 5.42 13.19
CA LYS A 41 -1.94 4.41 12.17
C LYS A 41 -3.41 4.06 12.15
N ASP A 42 -3.92 3.63 11.00
CA ASP A 42 -5.26 3.05 10.86
C ASP A 42 -5.33 1.60 11.39
N ILE A 43 -6.44 0.93 11.08
CA ILE A 43 -6.71 -0.45 11.48
C ILE A 43 -5.83 -1.48 10.73
N ASP A 44 -5.35 -1.12 9.54
CA ASP A 44 -4.48 -1.97 8.71
C ASP A 44 -2.99 -1.73 8.98
N GLY A 45 -2.69 -0.66 9.72
CA GLY A 45 -1.35 -0.31 10.19
C GLY A 45 -0.64 0.74 9.34
N ASP A 46 -1.35 1.35 8.39
CA ASP A 46 -0.85 2.42 7.53
C ASP A 46 -0.93 3.77 8.26
N PRO A 47 0.02 4.69 8.03
CA PRO A 47 0.02 6.00 8.70
C PRO A 47 -1.28 6.78 8.46
N ARG A 48 -1.87 7.40 9.48
CA ARG A 48 -3.11 8.20 9.33
C ARG A 48 -2.97 9.52 8.56
N ILE A 49 -1.75 9.93 8.25
CA ILE A 49 -1.49 11.15 7.48
C ILE A 49 -0.64 10.71 6.31
N LEU A 50 -1.29 10.53 5.17
CA LEU A 50 -0.69 10.13 3.90
C LEU A 50 -1.11 11.14 2.84
N ASP A 51 -0.39 11.18 1.72
CA ASP A 51 -0.75 11.97 0.55
C ASP A 51 -1.39 10.98 -0.44
N GLY A 52 -2.69 10.74 -0.24
CA GLY A 52 -3.44 9.70 -0.93
C GLY A 52 -3.77 10.05 -2.38
N ASP A 53 -3.95 11.33 -2.70
CA ASP A 53 -4.18 11.82 -4.05
C ASP A 53 -2.89 12.19 -4.82
N GLY A 54 -1.77 12.28 -4.10
CA GLY A 54 -0.44 12.50 -4.67
C GLY A 54 -0.16 13.95 -5.05
N ASP A 55 -0.88 14.93 -4.50
CA ASP A 55 -0.70 16.35 -4.77
C ASP A 55 0.49 17.00 -4.03
N GLY A 56 1.12 16.25 -3.12
CA GLY A 56 2.25 16.67 -2.30
C GLY A 56 1.85 17.18 -0.90
N VAL A 57 0.57 17.12 -0.54
CA VAL A 57 0.04 17.56 0.75
C VAL A 57 -0.65 16.40 1.46
N ALA A 58 0.06 15.77 2.39
CA ALA A 58 -0.50 14.67 3.17
C ALA A 58 -1.60 15.13 4.15
N VAL A 59 -2.80 14.58 4.03
CA VAL A 59 -3.94 14.83 4.91
C VAL A 59 -4.61 13.51 5.30
N VAL A 60 -5.15 13.45 6.52
CA VAL A 60 -5.98 12.30 6.93
C VAL A 60 -7.21 12.15 6.03
N ASP A 61 -7.50 10.93 5.61
CA ASP A 61 -8.74 10.58 4.92
C ASP A 61 -9.98 10.60 5.82
N MET A 62 -11.15 10.64 5.21
CA MET A 62 -12.40 10.47 5.95
C MET A 62 -12.66 9.00 6.31
N GLY A 63 -12.35 8.62 7.54
CA GLY A 63 -12.78 7.35 8.09
C GLY A 63 -11.77 6.72 9.04
N VAL A 64 -11.88 5.40 9.21
CA VAL A 64 -10.95 4.62 10.04
C VAL A 64 -9.72 4.17 9.25
N ASP A 65 -9.72 4.36 7.92
CA ASP A 65 -8.87 3.69 6.93
C ASP A 65 -8.36 4.71 5.92
N GLU A 66 -7.07 4.68 5.59
CA GLU A 66 -6.47 5.61 4.63
C GLU A 66 -6.35 4.97 3.24
N PHE A 67 -6.76 5.69 2.21
CA PHE A 67 -6.53 5.33 0.83
C PHE A 67 -5.03 5.41 0.52
N THR A 68 -4.44 4.24 0.33
CA THR A 68 -3.11 4.15 -0.24
C THR A 68 -3.19 3.80 -1.72
N THR A 69 -2.54 4.59 -2.56
CA THR A 69 -2.27 4.21 -3.95
C THR A 69 -1.44 2.93 -4.00
N CYS A 70 -0.56 2.73 -3.02
CA CYS A 70 0.26 1.56 -2.88
C CYS A 70 -0.25 0.56 -1.83
N GLY A 71 -0.67 -0.62 -2.25
CA GLY A 71 -1.21 -1.65 -1.35
C GLY A 71 -2.66 -2.02 -1.64
N ASN A 72 -3.23 -1.52 -2.73
CA ASN A 72 -4.59 -1.82 -3.17
C ASN A 72 -4.64 -3.05 -4.11
N SER A 73 -3.49 -3.69 -4.37
CA SER A 73 -3.33 -4.84 -5.29
C SER A 73 -3.57 -4.50 -6.78
N VAL A 74 -3.49 -3.24 -7.16
CA VAL A 74 -3.56 -2.73 -8.53
C VAL A 74 -2.30 -1.94 -8.79
N VAL A 75 -1.64 -2.16 -9.94
CA VAL A 75 -0.45 -1.39 -10.29
C VAL A 75 -0.88 -0.05 -10.89
N ASP A 76 -0.84 1.01 -10.09
CA ASP A 76 -1.21 2.36 -10.45
C ASP A 76 -0.06 3.15 -11.11
N ALA A 77 -0.36 4.36 -11.60
CA ALA A 77 0.64 5.21 -12.23
C ALA A 77 1.71 5.66 -11.23
N GLY A 78 2.98 5.32 -11.49
CA GLY A 78 4.10 5.60 -10.58
C GLY A 78 4.56 4.36 -9.80
N GLU A 79 3.80 3.27 -9.88
CA GLU A 79 4.14 2.00 -9.27
C GLU A 79 4.86 1.08 -10.24
N GLN A 80 5.75 0.25 -9.69
CA GLN A 80 6.37 -0.85 -10.44
C GLN A 80 5.77 -2.21 -10.04
N CYS A 81 5.05 -2.26 -8.92
CA CYS A 81 4.39 -3.43 -8.40
C CYS A 81 3.37 -3.03 -7.34
N ASP A 82 2.30 -3.81 -7.21
CA ASP A 82 1.44 -3.75 -6.04
C ASP A 82 0.90 -5.17 -5.77
N LEU A 83 1.31 -5.72 -4.63
CA LEU A 83 0.89 -7.03 -4.13
C LEU A 83 -0.03 -6.91 -2.91
N GLY A 84 -0.62 -5.74 -2.70
CA GLY A 84 -1.42 -5.41 -1.54
C GLY A 84 -0.59 -5.47 -0.25
N VAL A 85 -1.15 -6.13 0.76
CA VAL A 85 -0.50 -6.40 2.07
C VAL A 85 0.87 -7.12 1.98
N LYS A 86 1.23 -7.68 0.81
CA LYS A 86 2.54 -8.33 0.59
C LYS A 86 3.66 -7.35 0.23
N ASN A 87 3.33 -6.08 -0.01
CA ASN A 87 4.30 -5.03 -0.22
C ASN A 87 5.23 -4.92 1.01
N GLY A 88 6.54 -4.92 0.79
CA GLY A 88 7.54 -4.85 1.85
C GLY A 88 7.73 -6.15 2.66
N GLN A 89 6.90 -7.17 2.49
CA GLN A 89 7.01 -8.42 3.26
C GLN A 89 8.23 -9.26 2.86
N PRO A 90 8.80 -10.06 3.78
CA PRO A 90 9.82 -11.07 3.46
C PRO A 90 9.31 -12.07 2.42
N GLY A 91 10.18 -12.59 1.54
CA GLY A 91 9.76 -13.48 0.46
C GLY A 91 9.14 -12.79 -0.76
N PHE A 92 8.95 -11.46 -0.72
CA PHE A 92 8.45 -10.67 -1.84
C PHE A 92 9.49 -9.63 -2.29
N CYS A 93 9.42 -9.29 -3.57
CA CYS A 93 10.29 -8.33 -4.24
C CYS A 93 9.61 -6.98 -4.50
N CYS A 94 8.40 -6.77 -4.00
CA CYS A 94 7.79 -5.45 -3.95
C CYS A 94 8.13 -4.75 -2.63
N SER A 95 8.54 -3.48 -2.67
CA SER A 95 8.78 -2.65 -1.48
C SER A 95 7.46 -2.22 -0.83
N ALA A 96 7.50 -1.64 0.37
CA ALA A 96 6.34 -1.03 1.01
C ALA A 96 5.85 0.25 0.29
N THR A 97 6.55 0.69 -0.76
CA THR A 97 6.26 1.90 -1.55
C THR A 97 5.98 1.55 -3.01
N CYS A 98 5.59 0.31 -3.28
CA CYS A 98 5.17 -0.17 -4.60
C CYS A 98 6.24 -0.01 -5.68
N GLN A 99 7.50 -0.09 -5.26
CA GLN A 99 8.66 -0.14 -6.14
C GLN A 99 9.26 -1.55 -6.11
N LEU A 100 9.79 -2.01 -7.24
CA LEU A 100 10.54 -3.25 -7.26
C LEU A 100 11.81 -3.08 -6.43
N LYS A 101 12.06 -4.04 -5.54
CA LYS A 101 13.34 -4.12 -4.83
C LYS A 101 14.47 -4.27 -5.86
N PRO A 102 15.65 -3.67 -5.64
CA PRO A 102 16.77 -3.80 -6.56
C PRO A 102 17.14 -5.26 -6.86
N ALA A 103 17.72 -5.48 -8.04
CA ALA A 103 18.34 -6.77 -8.35
C ALA A 103 19.35 -7.17 -7.25
N ASP A 104 19.51 -8.47 -7.04
CA ASP A 104 20.40 -9.05 -6.02
C ASP A 104 19.96 -8.84 -4.56
N THR A 105 18.80 -8.21 -4.32
CA THR A 105 18.19 -8.16 -2.98
C THR A 105 17.73 -9.56 -2.57
N VAL A 106 18.29 -10.11 -1.49
CA VAL A 106 17.91 -11.45 -1.00
C VAL A 106 16.44 -11.43 -0.55
N CYS A 107 15.60 -12.24 -1.21
CA CYS A 107 14.18 -12.40 -0.87
C CYS A 107 13.89 -13.71 -0.15
N ARG A 108 14.73 -14.74 -0.33
CA ARG A 108 14.77 -15.95 0.51
C ARG A 108 16.21 -16.27 0.88
N ALA A 109 16.48 -16.44 2.17
CA ALA A 109 17.79 -16.87 2.64
C ALA A 109 17.99 -18.37 2.42
N ALA A 110 19.24 -18.78 2.18
CA ALA A 110 19.63 -20.19 2.11
C ALA A 110 19.40 -20.88 3.47
N THR A 111 18.79 -22.06 3.44
CA THR A 111 18.50 -22.90 4.62
C THR A 111 19.58 -23.95 4.91
N GLY A 112 20.67 -23.98 4.13
CA GLY A 112 21.79 -24.88 4.33
C GLY A 112 22.80 -24.83 3.19
N ALA A 113 23.84 -25.66 3.26
CA ALA A 113 24.92 -25.68 2.26
C ALA A 113 24.48 -26.13 0.85
N CYS A 114 23.34 -26.81 0.74
CA CYS A 114 22.76 -27.28 -0.53
C CYS A 114 21.56 -26.44 -0.99
N ASP A 115 21.36 -25.26 -0.40
CA ASP A 115 20.25 -24.36 -0.74
C ASP A 115 20.82 -23.03 -1.21
N ALA A 116 20.45 -22.58 -2.40
CA ALA A 116 20.83 -21.26 -2.88
C ALA A 116 19.88 -20.22 -2.26
N ALA A 117 20.42 -19.04 -1.93
CA ALA A 117 19.56 -17.90 -1.64
C ALA A 117 18.97 -17.34 -2.94
N GLU A 118 17.69 -16.98 -2.94
CA GLU A 118 17.05 -16.30 -4.06
C GLU A 118 17.11 -14.80 -3.86
N THR A 119 17.39 -14.15 -4.98
CA THR A 119 17.43 -12.70 -5.05
C THR A 119 16.36 -12.17 -5.99
N CYS A 120 15.87 -10.99 -5.68
CA CYS A 120 15.01 -10.24 -6.57
C CYS A 120 15.73 -9.99 -7.89
N THR A 121 14.97 -10.04 -8.99
CA THR A 121 15.50 -9.77 -10.33
C THR A 121 15.57 -8.28 -10.66
N GLY A 122 15.00 -7.42 -9.81
CA GLY A 122 14.76 -6.00 -10.11
C GLY A 122 13.68 -5.75 -11.16
N THR A 123 13.00 -6.80 -11.64
CA THR A 123 12.01 -6.75 -12.73
C THR A 123 10.74 -7.53 -12.42
N SER A 124 10.69 -8.24 -11.29
CA SER A 124 9.55 -9.05 -10.83
C SER A 124 9.25 -8.75 -9.36
N PRO A 125 7.97 -8.59 -8.98
CA PRO A 125 7.58 -8.35 -7.59
C PRO A 125 7.54 -9.63 -6.75
N VAL A 126 7.61 -10.80 -7.39
CA VAL A 126 7.62 -12.11 -6.73
C VAL A 126 9.07 -12.61 -6.66
N CYS A 127 9.45 -13.16 -5.51
CA CYS A 127 10.73 -13.85 -5.36
C CYS A 127 10.77 -15.07 -6.30
N PRO A 128 11.86 -15.30 -7.04
CA PRO A 128 11.96 -16.46 -7.93
C PRO A 128 11.69 -17.78 -7.19
N ASP A 129 11.16 -18.78 -7.91
CA ASP A 129 11.03 -20.13 -7.38
C ASP A 129 12.38 -20.69 -6.92
N ASN A 130 12.34 -21.60 -5.94
CA ASN A 130 13.56 -22.18 -5.34
C ASN A 130 14.47 -22.78 -6.41
N GLY A 131 15.66 -22.21 -6.55
CA GLY A 131 16.71 -22.74 -7.40
C GLY A 131 17.45 -23.87 -6.69
N LEU A 132 16.86 -25.06 -6.61
CA LEU A 132 17.56 -26.24 -6.10
C LEU A 132 18.82 -26.50 -6.95
N LYS A 133 19.97 -26.61 -6.29
CA LYS A 133 21.24 -27.07 -6.85
C LYS A 133 21.65 -28.40 -6.23
#